data_AF-A0A3D6A4L4-F1
#
_entry.id   AF-A0A3D6A4L4-F1
#
_cell.length_a   1.000
_cell.length_b   1.000
_cell.length_c   1.000
_cell.angle_alpha   90.00
_cell.angle_beta   90.00
_cell.angle_gamma   90.00
#
_symmetry.space_group_name_H-M   'P 1'
#
loop_
_entity.id
_entity.type
_entity.pdbx_description
1 polymer ?
#
loop_
_entity_poly.entity_id
_entity_poly.type
_entity_poly.pdbx_seq_one_letter_code
_entity_poly.pdbx_strand_id
1 'polypeptide(L)'
;LQKAKKVALPFLDATNRFAHLVSEEKKKLEGLEIELLDTEKKYASFQAKYNTTKSETEKLLKSIGPVQVADKENEKQIVKLNTDSSNQVKKVAEFTKQKKEISNSISLLKDRYQVAIEQEKESNSSTTSIQIKDELDQKNLALKTIEKKLLESIALGKSIKIKVAGHQKIKLESASQLKQLQAQLKESQTVQDKALPSLKSFETLISKHKDLMIQSKKLVEKYTLQWTDAKKSLTEPLKSRKHAEEKVALHTKKLKRWQAELINTKRHHELLALQEMQTDLEFLTEELEEAKNIFSTAQTELDEASGQLHDLPNQISLAREEHQAMQNELQSKILDLEKLNQKLAKQKDLITKTELLSKEINDHTSTVQENAALLDANKNFDQALELLEKELLQISAELNKQNERITFASNQCKLAEEHLSQSLSLRNKIPGIIKDKKILFDDSENALVNKESEMKRFESLINSKRQTTDQLYQDYLNALPEK
;
A
#
# COMPACT_ATOMS: atom_id res chain seq x y z
N LEU A 1 6.48 -19.27 1.65
CA LEU A 1 5.17 -18.59 1.78
C LEU A 1 3.98 -19.47 1.34
N GLN A 2 3.92 -19.95 0.09
CA GLN A 2 2.77 -20.74 -0.40
C GLN A 2 2.44 -21.96 0.48
N LYS A 3 3.45 -22.72 0.92
CA LYS A 3 3.27 -23.83 1.87
C LYS A 3 2.60 -23.38 3.18
N ALA A 4 3.05 -22.28 3.77
CA ALA A 4 2.48 -21.74 5.02
C ALA A 4 1.03 -21.26 4.83
N LYS A 5 0.72 -20.62 3.68
CA LYS A 5 -0.67 -20.26 3.32
C LYS A 5 -1.56 -21.50 3.21
N LYS A 6 -1.09 -22.55 2.52
CA LYS A 6 -1.81 -23.82 2.37
C LYS A 6 -2.03 -24.52 3.72
N VAL A 7 -1.07 -24.44 4.63
CA VAL A 7 -1.19 -25.00 5.99
C VAL A 7 -2.20 -24.24 6.84
N ALA A 8 -2.25 -22.90 6.73
CA ALA A 8 -3.17 -22.09 7.54
C ALA A 8 -4.64 -22.16 7.09
N LEU A 9 -4.89 -22.40 5.79
CA LEU A 9 -6.22 -22.33 5.20
C LEU A 9 -7.27 -23.24 5.89
N PRO A 10 -7.02 -24.55 6.13
CA PRO A 10 -8.02 -25.41 6.77
C PRO A 10 -8.39 -24.96 8.20
N PHE A 11 -7.44 -24.37 8.94
CA PHE A 11 -7.70 -23.86 10.29
C PHE A 11 -8.54 -22.59 10.28
N LEU A 12 -8.32 -21.73 9.27
CA LEU A 12 -9.13 -20.54 9.06
C LEU A 12 -10.57 -20.93 8.70
N ASP A 13 -10.74 -21.88 7.78
CA ASP A 13 -12.05 -22.41 7.38
C ASP A 13 -12.78 -23.06 8.55
N ALA A 14 -12.09 -23.86 9.36
CA ALA A 14 -12.65 -24.47 10.56
C ALA A 14 -13.10 -23.41 11.59
N THR A 15 -12.27 -22.38 11.82
CA THR A 15 -12.59 -21.29 12.75
C THR A 15 -13.84 -20.53 12.30
N ASN A 16 -13.93 -20.19 11.00
CA ASN A 16 -15.08 -19.51 10.43
C ASN A 16 -16.35 -20.37 10.47
N ARG A 17 -16.23 -21.66 10.14
CA ARG A 17 -17.34 -22.61 10.21
C ARG A 17 -17.93 -22.72 11.61
N PHE A 18 -17.11 -22.88 12.64
CA PHE A 18 -17.62 -22.98 14.01
C PHE A 18 -18.16 -21.65 14.54
N ALA A 19 -17.57 -20.52 14.13
CA ALA A 19 -18.15 -19.20 14.45
C ALA A 19 -19.58 -19.05 13.89
N HIS A 20 -19.80 -19.51 12.66
CA HIS A 20 -21.13 -19.52 12.04
C HIS A 20 -22.11 -20.41 12.81
N LEU A 21 -21.72 -21.65 13.11
CA LEU A 21 -22.56 -22.60 13.85
C LEU A 21 -22.95 -22.10 15.25
N VAL A 22 -22.02 -21.46 15.97
CA VAL A 22 -22.32 -20.81 17.26
C VAL A 22 -23.38 -19.71 17.08
N SER A 23 -23.24 -18.87 16.05
CA SER A 23 -24.17 -17.78 15.77
C SER A 23 -25.57 -18.28 15.43
N GLU A 24 -25.67 -19.29 14.55
CA GLU A 24 -26.95 -19.88 14.17
C GLU A 24 -27.67 -20.53 15.35
N GLU A 25 -26.96 -21.34 16.15
CA GLU A 25 -27.59 -22.05 17.26
C GLU A 25 -27.97 -21.09 18.40
N LYS A 26 -27.21 -20.00 18.62
CA LYS A 26 -27.63 -18.93 19.57
C LYS A 26 -28.93 -18.26 19.14
N LYS A 27 -29.08 -17.92 17.86
CA LYS A 27 -30.34 -17.34 17.35
C LYS A 27 -31.52 -18.31 17.52
N LYS A 28 -31.28 -19.60 17.28
CA LYS A 28 -32.29 -20.64 17.49
C LYS A 28 -32.67 -20.78 18.97
N LEU A 29 -31.68 -20.72 19.87
CA LEU A 29 -31.90 -20.75 21.30
C LEU A 29 -32.77 -19.56 21.77
N GLU A 30 -32.45 -18.35 21.30
CA GLU A 30 -33.24 -17.15 21.58
C GLU A 30 -34.70 -17.31 21.09
N GLY A 31 -34.91 -17.87 19.91
CA GLY A 31 -36.25 -18.19 19.40
C GLY A 31 -37.03 -19.16 20.30
N LEU A 32 -36.38 -20.23 20.77
CA LEU A 32 -36.98 -21.21 21.68
C LEU A 32 -37.32 -20.59 23.05
N GLU A 33 -36.49 -19.68 23.56
CA GLU A 33 -36.76 -18.97 24.82
C GLU A 33 -38.00 -18.07 24.71
N ILE A 34 -38.18 -17.40 23.57
CA ILE A 34 -39.38 -16.61 23.28
C ILE A 34 -40.64 -17.50 23.19
N GLU A 35 -40.56 -18.62 22.47
CA GLU A 35 -41.68 -19.57 22.33
C GLU A 35 -42.09 -20.20 23.66
N LEU A 36 -41.11 -20.56 24.51
CA LEU A 36 -41.36 -21.08 25.85
C LEU A 36 -42.09 -20.03 26.70
N LEU A 37 -41.60 -18.79 26.73
CA LEU A 37 -42.20 -17.71 27.51
C LEU A 37 -43.64 -17.40 27.07
N ASP A 38 -43.91 -17.37 25.76
CA ASP A 38 -45.27 -17.19 25.24
C ASP A 38 -46.20 -18.35 25.63
N THR A 39 -45.70 -19.59 25.55
CA THR A 39 -46.47 -20.79 25.95
C THR A 39 -46.76 -20.79 27.45
N GLU A 40 -45.80 -20.44 28.31
CA GLU A 40 -45.98 -20.33 29.76
C GLU A 40 -46.98 -19.22 30.13
N LYS A 41 -46.95 -18.07 29.45
CA LYS A 41 -47.96 -17.01 29.61
C LYS A 41 -49.37 -17.48 29.25
N LYS A 42 -49.51 -18.20 28.14
CA LYS A 42 -50.80 -18.78 27.71
C LYS A 42 -51.30 -19.82 28.71
N TYR A 43 -50.42 -20.71 29.20
CA TYR A 43 -50.75 -21.67 30.25
C TYR A 43 -51.26 -20.99 31.51
N ALA A 44 -50.53 -19.99 32.03
CA ALA A 44 -50.91 -19.25 33.24
C ALA A 44 -52.29 -18.58 33.09
N SER A 45 -52.58 -17.99 31.93
CA SER A 45 -53.89 -17.39 31.62
C SER A 45 -55.02 -18.42 31.62
N PHE A 46 -54.82 -19.58 30.96
CA PHE A 46 -55.81 -20.65 30.96
C PHE A 46 -55.99 -21.29 32.35
N GLN A 47 -54.91 -21.41 33.12
CA GLN A 47 -54.94 -21.98 34.46
C GLN A 47 -55.71 -21.06 35.42
N ALA A 48 -55.50 -19.75 35.32
CA ALA A 48 -56.28 -18.77 36.08
C ALA A 48 -57.77 -18.87 35.76
N LYS A 49 -58.16 -18.92 34.47
CA LYS A 49 -59.55 -19.09 34.04
C LYS A 49 -60.17 -20.39 34.57
N TYR A 50 -59.44 -21.51 34.48
CA TYR A 50 -59.88 -22.79 35.01
C TYR A 50 -60.12 -22.72 36.54
N ASN A 51 -59.19 -22.13 37.29
CA ASN A 51 -59.31 -22.01 38.75
C ASN A 51 -60.48 -21.10 39.16
N THR A 52 -60.70 -19.98 38.47
CA THR A 52 -61.87 -19.12 38.71
C THR A 52 -63.17 -19.88 38.47
N THR A 53 -63.28 -20.55 37.32
CA THR A 53 -64.46 -21.33 36.95
C THR A 53 -64.69 -22.50 37.91
N LYS A 54 -63.62 -23.12 38.43
CA LYS A 54 -63.68 -24.16 39.47
C LYS A 54 -64.30 -23.63 40.76
N SER A 55 -63.83 -22.47 41.23
CA SER A 55 -64.38 -21.82 42.42
C SER A 55 -65.86 -21.45 42.24
N GLU A 56 -66.25 -20.98 41.05
CA GLU A 56 -67.64 -20.65 40.72
C GLU A 56 -68.54 -21.89 40.72
N THR A 57 -68.09 -23.01 40.14
CA THR A 57 -68.80 -24.29 40.20
C THR A 57 -68.99 -24.78 41.64
N GLU A 58 -67.97 -24.68 42.49
CA GLU A 58 -68.07 -25.03 43.91
C GLU A 58 -69.06 -24.15 44.66
N LYS A 59 -69.11 -22.84 44.37
CA LYS A 59 -70.12 -21.93 44.92
C LYS A 59 -71.53 -22.31 44.47
N LEU A 60 -71.73 -22.57 43.18
CA LEU A 60 -73.02 -22.99 42.61
C LEU A 60 -73.52 -24.29 43.25
N LEU A 61 -72.64 -25.28 43.42
CA LEU A 61 -72.98 -26.54 44.12
C LEU A 61 -73.44 -26.31 45.56
N LYS A 62 -72.75 -25.43 46.31
CA LYS A 62 -73.13 -25.06 47.68
C LYS A 62 -74.48 -24.33 47.73
N SER A 63 -74.82 -23.54 46.71
CA SER A 63 -76.10 -22.82 46.63
C SER A 63 -77.28 -23.71 46.22
N ILE A 64 -77.06 -24.73 45.39
CA ILE A 64 -78.13 -25.65 44.93
C ILE A 64 -78.66 -26.51 46.09
N GLY A 65 -77.77 -27.02 46.95
CA GLY A 65 -78.14 -27.94 48.05
C GLY A 65 -79.29 -27.42 48.94
N PRO A 66 -79.17 -26.22 49.54
CA PRO A 66 -80.21 -25.63 50.38
C PRO A 66 -81.53 -25.39 49.64
N VAL A 67 -81.50 -24.90 48.39
CA VAL A 67 -82.71 -24.64 47.59
C VAL A 67 -83.45 -25.95 47.27
N GLN A 68 -82.70 -27.01 46.97
CA GLN A 68 -83.25 -28.33 46.66
C GLN A 68 -83.87 -29.02 47.90
N VAL A 69 -83.30 -28.80 49.09
CA VAL A 69 -83.87 -29.26 50.36
C VAL A 69 -85.14 -28.47 50.69
N ALA A 70 -85.11 -27.14 50.54
CA ALA A 70 -86.26 -26.28 50.80
C ALA A 70 -87.45 -26.58 49.87
N ASP A 71 -87.20 -26.86 48.59
CA ASP A 71 -88.24 -27.26 47.62
C ASP A 71 -88.95 -28.55 48.04
N LYS A 72 -88.18 -29.59 48.42
CA LYS A 72 -88.72 -30.87 48.92
C LYS A 72 -89.47 -30.72 50.24
N GLU A 73 -88.97 -29.90 51.17
CA GLU A 73 -89.62 -29.69 52.46
C GLU A 73 -90.95 -28.92 52.31
N ASN A 74 -90.99 -27.91 51.45
CA ASN A 74 -92.23 -27.22 51.11
C ASN A 74 -93.26 -28.16 50.46
N GLU A 75 -92.81 -29.08 49.59
CA GLU A 75 -93.69 -30.10 49.00
C GLU A 75 -94.31 -31.02 50.07
N LYS A 76 -93.52 -31.49 51.04
CA LYS A 76 -94.04 -32.26 52.18
C LYS A 76 -95.05 -31.47 53.00
N GLN A 77 -94.79 -30.19 53.26
CA GLN A 77 -95.71 -29.34 54.04
C GLN A 77 -97.03 -29.10 53.30
N ILE A 78 -97.00 -28.91 51.97
CA ILE A 78 -98.21 -28.82 51.14
C ILE A 78 -99.04 -30.11 51.24
N VAL A 79 -98.40 -31.29 51.09
CA VAL A 79 -99.09 -32.59 51.17
C VAL A 79 -99.74 -32.79 52.54
N LYS A 80 -99.02 -32.46 53.63
CA LYS A 80 -99.54 -32.57 54.99
C LYS A 80 -100.73 -31.65 55.23
N LEU A 81 -100.62 -30.37 54.87
CA LEU A 81 -101.69 -29.38 55.01
C LEU A 81 -102.93 -29.73 54.19
N ASN A 82 -102.76 -30.31 52.99
CA ASN A 82 -103.89 -30.80 52.18
C ASN A 82 -104.61 -31.98 52.85
N THR A 83 -103.86 -32.86 53.53
CA THR A 83 -104.43 -33.97 54.29
C THR A 83 -105.23 -33.46 55.50
N ASP A 84 -104.68 -32.49 56.24
CA ASP A 84 -105.37 -31.84 57.36
C ASP A 84 -106.63 -31.07 56.92
N SER A 85 -106.58 -30.44 55.74
CA SER A 85 -107.75 -29.79 55.14
C SER A 85 -108.88 -30.80 54.88
N SER A 86 -108.56 -31.95 54.27
CA SER A 86 -109.51 -33.03 54.01
C SER A 86 -110.15 -33.58 55.30
N ASN A 87 -109.36 -33.75 56.35
CA ASN A 87 -109.86 -34.18 57.66
C ASN A 87 -110.79 -33.14 58.30
N GLN A 88 -110.50 -31.85 58.14
CA GLN A 88 -111.41 -30.81 58.65
C GLN A 88 -112.72 -30.74 57.86
N VAL A 89 -112.72 -30.96 56.54
CA VAL A 89 -113.98 -31.06 55.77
C VAL A 89 -114.87 -32.17 56.33
N LYS A 90 -114.30 -33.32 56.70
CA LYS A 90 -115.05 -34.42 57.32
C LYS A 90 -115.63 -34.03 58.69
N LYS A 91 -114.85 -33.37 59.54
CA LYS A 91 -115.33 -32.90 60.87
C LYS A 91 -116.45 -31.86 60.76
N VAL A 92 -116.35 -30.92 59.82
CA VAL A 92 -117.43 -29.95 59.54
C VAL A 92 -118.71 -30.68 59.14
N ALA A 93 -118.62 -31.67 58.24
CA ALA A 93 -119.78 -32.46 57.83
C ALA A 93 -120.39 -33.25 59.00
N GLU A 94 -119.56 -33.83 59.86
CA GLU A 94 -119.97 -34.61 61.03
C GLU A 94 -120.66 -33.75 62.09
N PHE A 95 -120.08 -32.60 62.47
CA PHE A 95 -120.71 -31.67 63.41
C PHE A 95 -122.00 -31.07 62.84
N THR A 96 -122.09 -30.86 61.53
CA THR A 96 -123.33 -30.42 60.87
C THR A 96 -124.44 -31.48 61.01
N LYS A 97 -124.10 -32.77 60.89
CA LYS A 97 -125.03 -33.88 61.09
C LYS A 97 -125.50 -33.98 62.55
N GLN A 98 -124.56 -33.95 63.50
CA GLN A 98 -124.88 -33.97 64.94
C GLN A 98 -125.77 -32.80 65.35
N LYS A 99 -125.49 -31.60 64.83
CA LYS A 99 -126.33 -30.41 65.05
C LYS A 99 -127.78 -30.69 64.66
N LYS A 100 -127.99 -31.28 63.48
CA LYS A 100 -129.32 -31.61 62.94
C LYS A 100 -130.05 -32.64 63.80
N GLU A 101 -129.37 -33.69 64.24
CA GLU A 101 -129.94 -34.75 65.10
C GLU A 101 -130.34 -34.24 66.49
N ILE A 102 -129.50 -33.39 67.10
CA ILE A 102 -129.81 -32.77 68.40
C ILE A 102 -131.00 -31.82 68.25
N SER A 103 -131.03 -30.97 67.22
CA SER A 103 -132.19 -30.10 66.95
C SER A 103 -133.49 -30.89 66.76
N ASN A 104 -133.46 -32.01 66.03
CA ASN A 104 -134.64 -32.87 65.85
C ASN A 104 -135.10 -33.49 67.18
N SER A 105 -134.16 -33.96 68.00
CA SER A 105 -134.45 -34.50 69.34
C SER A 105 -135.08 -33.45 70.26
N ILE A 106 -134.58 -32.21 70.23
CA ILE A 106 -135.15 -31.09 70.98
C ILE A 106 -136.60 -30.84 70.55
N SER A 107 -136.88 -30.90 69.25
CA SER A 107 -138.24 -30.71 68.73
C SER A 107 -139.20 -31.78 69.27
N LEU A 108 -138.81 -33.06 69.20
CA LEU A 108 -139.59 -34.19 69.72
C LEU A 108 -139.84 -34.12 71.23
N LEU A 109 -138.82 -33.73 72.01
CA LEU A 109 -138.94 -33.56 73.45
C LEU A 109 -139.89 -32.42 73.82
N LYS A 110 -139.92 -31.36 73.00
CA LYS A 110 -140.85 -30.24 73.19
C LYS A 110 -142.30 -30.67 73.03
N ASP A 111 -142.59 -31.48 72.01
CA ASP A 111 -143.93 -32.02 71.77
C ASP A 111 -144.35 -32.96 72.90
N ARG A 112 -143.45 -33.83 73.37
CA ARG A 112 -143.71 -34.71 74.53
C ARG A 112 -143.93 -33.93 75.83
N TYR A 113 -143.16 -32.86 76.05
CA TYR A 113 -143.33 -32.00 77.21
C TYR A 113 -144.72 -31.35 77.22
N GLN A 114 -145.21 -30.92 76.05
CA GLN A 114 -146.53 -30.32 75.90
C GLN A 114 -147.65 -31.32 76.22
N VAL A 115 -147.56 -32.55 75.70
CA VAL A 115 -148.52 -33.62 75.97
C VAL A 115 -148.55 -34.02 77.45
N ALA A 116 -147.38 -34.10 78.10
CA ALA A 116 -147.29 -34.44 79.52
C ALA A 116 -147.98 -33.40 80.42
N ILE A 117 -147.86 -32.10 80.09
CA ILE A 117 -148.55 -31.02 80.81
C ILE A 117 -150.08 -31.13 80.67
N GLU A 118 -150.57 -31.56 79.50
CA GLU A 118 -152.01 -31.70 79.24
C GLU A 118 -152.62 -32.90 79.98
N GLN A 119 -151.91 -34.04 80.07
CA GLN A 119 -152.37 -35.22 80.82
C GLN A 119 -152.36 -35.02 82.34
N GLU A 120 -151.43 -34.21 82.88
CA GLU A 120 -151.32 -33.95 84.32
C GLU A 120 -152.45 -33.04 84.86
N LYS A 121 -153.24 -32.39 83.99
CA LYS A 121 -154.38 -31.54 84.38
C LYS A 121 -155.63 -32.30 84.87
N GLU A 122 -155.78 -33.59 84.57
CA GLU A 122 -156.97 -34.40 84.94
C GLU A 122 -156.74 -35.35 86.13
N SER A 123 -155.50 -35.53 86.60
CA SER A 123 -155.14 -36.63 87.53
C SER A 123 -154.49 -36.21 88.86
N ASN A 124 -154.39 -34.91 89.17
CA ASN A 124 -153.77 -34.39 90.42
C ASN A 124 -152.41 -35.06 90.79
N SER A 125 -151.57 -35.31 89.79
CA SER A 125 -150.18 -35.79 89.90
C SER A 125 -149.34 -35.18 88.76
N SER A 126 -148.07 -34.82 89.03
CA SER A 126 -147.25 -33.94 88.15
C SER A 126 -145.79 -34.39 87.97
N THR A 127 -145.52 -35.70 87.86
CA THR A 127 -144.15 -36.26 87.87
C THR A 127 -143.50 -36.36 86.49
N THR A 128 -144.27 -36.39 85.40
CA THR A 128 -143.78 -36.68 84.04
C THR A 128 -143.29 -35.43 83.31
N SER A 129 -143.92 -34.27 83.50
CA SER A 129 -143.50 -33.02 82.83
C SER A 129 -142.11 -32.55 83.28
N ILE A 130 -141.77 -32.66 84.56
CA ILE A 130 -140.46 -32.25 85.12
C ILE A 130 -139.31 -33.03 84.47
N GLN A 131 -139.46 -34.34 84.29
CA GLN A 131 -138.41 -35.17 83.67
C GLN A 131 -138.13 -34.78 82.22
N ILE A 132 -139.17 -34.45 81.44
CA ILE A 132 -138.99 -34.07 80.03
C ILE A 132 -138.35 -32.68 79.90
N LYS A 133 -138.60 -31.77 80.85
CA LYS A 133 -137.95 -30.44 80.88
C LYS A 133 -136.44 -30.54 81.07
N ASP A 134 -135.98 -31.37 82.00
CA ASP A 134 -134.55 -31.58 82.24
C ASP A 134 -133.85 -32.20 81.02
N GLU A 135 -134.50 -33.14 80.32
CA GLU A 135 -133.98 -33.69 79.05
C GLU A 135 -133.88 -32.61 77.96
N LEU A 136 -134.85 -31.70 77.87
CA LEU A 136 -134.84 -30.59 76.91
C LEU A 136 -133.67 -29.64 77.15
N ASP A 137 -133.41 -29.28 78.41
CA ASP A 137 -132.33 -28.36 78.79
C ASP A 137 -130.95 -28.99 78.57
N GLN A 138 -130.79 -30.29 78.84
CA GLN A 138 -129.56 -31.02 78.48
C GLN A 138 -129.30 -31.03 76.97
N LYS A 139 -130.34 -31.26 76.14
CA LYS A 139 -130.17 -31.26 74.68
C LYS A 139 -129.86 -29.87 74.13
N ASN A 140 -130.45 -28.82 74.69
CA ASN A 140 -130.12 -27.43 74.32
C ASN A 140 -128.66 -27.08 74.62
N LEU A 141 -128.12 -27.54 75.75
CA LEU A 141 -126.70 -27.35 76.10
C LEU A 141 -125.78 -28.10 75.12
N ALA A 142 -126.17 -29.32 74.72
CA ALA A 142 -125.45 -30.09 73.71
C ALA A 142 -125.43 -29.38 72.34
N LEU A 143 -126.54 -28.75 71.92
CA LEU A 143 -126.62 -28.02 70.65
C LEU A 143 -125.61 -26.86 70.60
N LYS A 144 -125.57 -26.01 71.63
CA LYS A 144 -124.59 -24.90 71.74
C LYS A 144 -123.15 -25.41 71.66
N THR A 145 -122.88 -26.56 72.27
CA THR A 145 -121.54 -27.17 72.27
C THR A 145 -121.12 -27.61 70.86
N ILE A 146 -122.03 -28.20 70.08
CA ILE A 146 -121.77 -28.60 68.69
C ILE A 146 -121.61 -27.38 67.78
N GLU A 147 -122.41 -26.33 67.96
CA GLU A 147 -122.29 -25.10 67.16
C GLU A 147 -120.93 -24.41 67.34
N LYS A 148 -120.42 -24.37 68.59
CA LYS A 148 -119.07 -23.87 68.86
C LYS A 148 -118.00 -24.69 68.13
N LYS A 149 -118.07 -26.01 68.20
CA LYS A 149 -117.13 -26.92 67.51
C LYS A 149 -117.17 -26.76 65.99
N LEU A 150 -118.35 -26.52 65.41
CA LEU A 150 -118.51 -26.28 63.97
C LEU A 150 -117.81 -24.98 63.53
N LEU A 151 -118.00 -23.88 64.27
CA LEU A 151 -117.36 -22.59 63.99
C LEU A 151 -115.83 -22.68 64.05
N GLU A 152 -115.30 -23.34 65.09
CA GLU A 152 -113.85 -23.57 65.24
C GLU A 152 -113.28 -24.37 64.06
N SER A 153 -113.98 -25.42 63.62
CA SER A 153 -113.56 -26.28 62.51
C SER A 153 -113.56 -25.53 61.16
N ILE A 154 -114.54 -24.66 60.91
CA ILE A 154 -114.59 -23.79 59.71
C ILE A 154 -113.43 -22.78 59.71
N ALA A 155 -113.16 -22.12 60.84
CA ALA A 155 -112.07 -21.16 60.96
C ALA A 155 -110.70 -21.82 60.70
N LEU A 156 -110.51 -23.03 61.23
CA LEU A 156 -109.29 -23.81 61.05
C LEU A 156 -109.10 -24.23 59.58
N GLY A 157 -110.18 -24.61 58.89
CA GLY A 157 -110.17 -24.90 57.45
C GLY A 157 -109.72 -23.71 56.58
N LYS A 158 -110.18 -22.48 56.88
CA LYS A 158 -109.72 -21.27 56.18
C LYS A 158 -108.23 -21.00 56.41
N SER A 159 -107.74 -21.16 57.64
CA SER A 159 -106.33 -20.97 57.98
C SER A 159 -105.41 -21.95 57.22
N ILE A 160 -105.80 -23.22 57.13
CA ILE A 160 -105.05 -24.23 56.35
C ILE A 160 -104.95 -23.83 54.87
N LYS A 161 -106.05 -23.35 54.27
CA LYS A 161 -106.09 -22.96 52.85
C LYS A 161 -105.13 -21.81 52.52
N ILE A 162 -105.01 -20.83 53.42
CA ILE A 162 -104.04 -19.73 53.28
C ILE A 162 -102.61 -20.25 53.35
N LYS A 163 -102.30 -21.14 54.30
CA LYS A 163 -100.96 -21.75 54.43
C LYS A 163 -100.57 -22.54 53.18
N VAL A 164 -101.49 -23.31 52.60
CA VAL A 164 -101.25 -24.06 51.34
C VAL A 164 -100.86 -23.13 50.19
N ALA A 165 -101.60 -22.02 50.00
CA ALA A 165 -101.29 -21.05 48.95
C ALA A 165 -99.92 -20.38 49.16
N GLY A 166 -99.56 -20.08 50.42
CA GLY A 166 -98.25 -19.54 50.78
C GLY A 166 -97.10 -20.49 50.40
N HIS A 167 -97.19 -21.76 50.79
CA HIS A 167 -96.15 -22.75 50.43
C HIS A 167 -96.09 -23.04 48.92
N GLN A 168 -97.22 -23.00 48.20
CA GLN A 168 -97.23 -23.16 46.74
C GLN A 168 -96.47 -22.05 46.01
N LYS A 169 -96.61 -20.79 46.46
CA LYS A 169 -95.86 -19.66 45.90
C LYS A 169 -94.35 -19.83 46.09
N ILE A 170 -93.93 -20.16 47.31
CA ILE A 170 -92.51 -20.39 47.66
C ILE A 170 -91.93 -21.55 46.83
N LYS A 171 -92.70 -22.61 46.58
CA LYS A 171 -92.27 -23.74 45.73
C LYS A 171 -92.00 -23.29 44.29
N LEU A 172 -92.85 -22.44 43.72
CA LEU A 172 -92.71 -21.99 42.32
C LEU A 172 -91.48 -21.09 42.12
N GLU A 173 -91.20 -20.23 43.12
CA GLU A 173 -89.99 -19.42 43.19
C GLU A 173 -88.73 -20.29 43.36
N SER A 174 -88.77 -21.28 44.26
CA SER A 174 -87.66 -22.22 44.50
C SER A 174 -87.34 -23.06 43.26
N ALA A 175 -88.35 -23.55 42.55
CA ALA A 175 -88.18 -24.33 41.32
C ALA A 175 -87.55 -23.51 40.18
N SER A 176 -87.92 -22.23 40.05
CA SER A 176 -87.35 -21.32 39.05
C SER A 176 -85.87 -21.02 39.36
N GLN A 177 -85.56 -20.74 40.63
CA GLN A 177 -84.20 -20.52 41.09
C GLN A 177 -83.31 -21.77 40.91
N LEU A 178 -83.86 -22.95 41.20
CA LEU A 178 -83.15 -24.22 41.02
C LEU A 178 -82.81 -24.48 39.54
N LYS A 179 -83.73 -24.19 38.62
CA LYS A 179 -83.51 -24.33 37.17
C LYS A 179 -82.41 -23.39 36.67
N GLN A 180 -82.38 -22.14 37.15
CA GLN A 180 -81.35 -21.16 36.79
C GLN A 180 -79.96 -21.59 37.29
N LEU A 181 -79.87 -21.99 38.57
CA LEU A 181 -78.60 -22.46 39.15
C LEU A 181 -78.07 -23.73 38.46
N GLN A 182 -78.96 -24.64 38.05
CA GLN A 182 -78.58 -25.83 37.28
C GLN A 182 -78.08 -25.50 35.87
N ALA A 183 -78.64 -24.48 35.20
CA ALA A 183 -78.15 -24.04 33.90
C ALA A 183 -76.75 -23.43 34.01
N GLN A 184 -76.53 -22.55 34.99
CA GLN A 184 -75.22 -21.96 35.28
C GLN A 184 -74.17 -23.01 35.66
N LEU A 185 -74.57 -24.05 36.41
CA LEU A 185 -73.68 -25.16 36.75
C LEU A 185 -73.22 -25.92 35.51
N LYS A 186 -74.13 -26.23 34.58
CA LYS A 186 -73.79 -26.93 33.32
C LYS A 186 -72.87 -26.10 32.43
N GLU A 187 -73.12 -24.80 32.33
CA GLU A 187 -72.27 -23.89 31.55
C GLU A 187 -70.85 -23.83 32.13
N SER A 188 -70.73 -23.63 33.45
CA SER A 188 -69.46 -23.61 34.17
C SER A 188 -68.69 -24.94 34.05
N GLN A 189 -69.39 -26.08 34.14
CA GLN A 189 -68.81 -27.41 33.91
C GLN A 189 -68.30 -27.57 32.46
N THR A 190 -69.06 -27.11 31.46
CA THR A 190 -68.66 -27.18 30.05
C THR A 190 -67.39 -26.36 29.78
N VAL A 191 -67.24 -25.20 30.43
CA VAL A 191 -66.03 -24.38 30.34
C VAL A 191 -64.82 -25.10 30.95
N GLN A 192 -65.00 -25.77 32.10
CA GLN A 192 -63.95 -26.58 32.72
C GLN A 192 -63.52 -27.77 31.86
N ASP A 193 -64.49 -28.50 31.31
CA ASP A 193 -64.24 -29.69 30.47
C ASP A 193 -63.47 -29.33 29.19
N LYS A 194 -63.69 -28.13 28.65
CA LYS A 194 -62.92 -27.60 27.50
C LYS A 194 -61.53 -27.10 27.89
N ALA A 195 -61.36 -26.53 29.08
CA ALA A 195 -60.09 -25.95 29.52
C ALA A 195 -59.06 -27.03 29.91
N LEU A 196 -59.50 -28.16 30.45
CA LEU A 196 -58.59 -29.21 30.94
C LEU A 196 -57.71 -29.85 29.84
N PRO A 197 -58.23 -30.22 28.65
CA PRO A 197 -57.40 -30.69 27.53
C PRO A 197 -56.40 -29.63 27.04
N SER A 198 -56.82 -28.35 26.99
CA SER A 198 -55.94 -27.25 26.60
C SER A 198 -54.78 -27.09 27.58
N LEU A 199 -55.03 -27.16 28.90
CA LEU A 199 -53.97 -27.13 29.91
C LEU A 199 -52.95 -28.26 29.74
N LYS A 200 -53.42 -29.49 29.53
CA LYS A 200 -52.54 -30.65 29.27
C LYS A 200 -51.72 -30.47 27.97
N SER A 201 -52.31 -29.87 26.94
CA SER A 201 -51.60 -29.58 25.69
C SER A 201 -50.49 -28.55 25.88
N PHE A 202 -50.74 -27.51 26.68
CA PHE A 202 -49.74 -26.50 27.02
C PHE A 202 -48.63 -27.07 27.90
N GLU A 203 -48.94 -27.93 28.88
CA GLU A 203 -47.93 -28.64 29.68
C GLU A 203 -46.99 -29.47 28.80
N THR A 204 -47.54 -30.17 27.81
CA THR A 204 -46.78 -30.95 26.84
C THR A 204 -45.87 -30.06 25.98
N LEU A 205 -46.39 -28.93 25.50
CA LEU A 205 -45.62 -27.95 24.72
C LEU A 205 -44.50 -27.32 25.54
N ILE A 206 -44.76 -26.93 26.79
CA ILE A 206 -43.75 -26.41 27.73
C ILE A 206 -42.63 -27.42 27.92
N SER A 207 -42.96 -28.70 28.15
CA SER A 207 -41.95 -29.76 28.27
C SER A 207 -41.10 -29.88 27.00
N LYS A 208 -41.74 -29.91 25.83
CA LYS A 208 -41.05 -30.01 24.53
C LYS A 208 -40.12 -28.82 24.28
N HIS A 209 -40.57 -27.59 24.54
CA HIS A 209 -39.72 -26.40 24.40
C HIS A 209 -38.55 -26.42 25.37
N LYS A 210 -38.75 -26.87 26.62
CA LYS A 210 -37.65 -27.04 27.59
C LYS A 210 -36.61 -28.06 27.11
N ASP A 211 -37.04 -29.20 26.58
CA ASP A 211 -36.13 -30.22 26.05
C ASP A 211 -35.33 -29.70 24.85
N LEU A 212 -35.99 -29.01 23.90
CA LEU A 212 -35.33 -28.39 22.76
C LEU A 212 -34.34 -27.31 23.19
N MET A 213 -34.70 -26.49 24.18
CA MET A 213 -33.82 -25.46 24.74
C MET A 213 -32.58 -26.09 25.39
N ILE A 214 -32.72 -27.19 26.13
CA ILE A 214 -31.59 -27.92 26.72
C ILE A 214 -30.67 -28.47 25.63
N GLN A 215 -31.24 -29.05 24.56
CA GLN A 215 -30.45 -29.54 23.43
C GLN A 215 -29.70 -28.41 22.72
N SER A 216 -30.37 -27.29 22.48
CA SER A 216 -29.78 -26.11 21.84
C SER A 216 -28.66 -25.50 22.70
N LYS A 217 -28.85 -25.38 24.02
CA LYS A 217 -27.80 -24.95 24.96
C LYS A 217 -26.57 -25.84 24.90
N LYS A 218 -26.75 -27.17 24.90
CA LYS A 218 -25.64 -28.14 24.75
C LYS A 218 -24.90 -27.98 23.41
N LEU A 219 -25.61 -27.70 22.32
CA LEU A 219 -25.00 -27.46 21.02
C LEU A 219 -24.22 -26.13 20.98
N VAL A 220 -24.76 -25.06 21.56
CA VAL A 220 -24.05 -23.77 21.71
C VAL A 220 -22.75 -23.97 22.49
N GLU A 221 -22.80 -24.67 23.62
CA GLU A 221 -21.61 -25.00 24.42
C GLU A 221 -20.59 -25.79 23.61
N LYS A 222 -21.03 -26.87 22.95
CA LYS A 222 -20.18 -27.71 22.09
C LYS A 222 -19.49 -26.91 20.99
N TYR A 223 -20.25 -26.12 20.22
CA TYR A 223 -19.69 -25.33 19.13
C TYR A 223 -18.80 -24.19 19.63
N THR A 224 -19.10 -23.63 20.81
CA THR A 224 -18.24 -22.61 21.43
C THR A 224 -16.89 -23.18 21.85
N LEU A 225 -16.86 -24.40 22.39
CA LEU A 225 -15.61 -25.12 22.69
C LEU A 225 -14.82 -25.40 21.40
N GLN A 226 -15.48 -25.96 20.38
CA GLN A 226 -14.83 -26.26 19.09
C GLN A 226 -14.31 -24.99 18.38
N TRP A 227 -15.04 -23.88 18.47
CA TRP A 227 -14.58 -22.59 17.96
C TRP A 227 -13.34 -22.09 18.71
N THR A 228 -13.33 -22.21 20.03
CA THR A 228 -12.19 -21.83 20.88
C THR A 228 -10.96 -22.66 20.56
N ASP A 229 -11.12 -23.98 20.41
CA ASP A 229 -10.04 -24.88 20.04
C ASP A 229 -9.52 -24.61 18.62
N ALA A 230 -10.42 -24.39 17.65
CA ALA A 230 -10.04 -23.99 16.29
C ALA A 230 -9.23 -22.69 16.29
N LYS A 231 -9.63 -21.69 17.10
CA LYS A 231 -8.91 -20.42 17.25
C LYS A 231 -7.53 -20.61 17.86
N LYS A 232 -7.40 -21.48 18.87
CA LYS A 232 -6.09 -21.85 19.45
C LYS A 232 -5.22 -22.52 18.38
N SER A 233 -5.74 -23.52 17.68
CA SER A 233 -5.03 -24.24 16.62
C SER A 233 -4.61 -23.36 15.45
N LEU A 234 -5.35 -22.28 15.16
CA LEU A 234 -5.02 -21.31 14.10
C LEU A 234 -3.81 -20.43 14.43
N THR A 235 -3.45 -20.28 15.72
CA THR A 235 -2.41 -19.34 16.15
C THR A 235 -1.04 -19.67 15.55
N GLU A 236 -0.62 -20.93 15.58
CA GLU A 236 0.70 -21.34 15.10
C GLU A 236 0.83 -21.28 13.56
N PRO A 237 -0.15 -21.77 12.77
CA PRO A 237 -0.16 -21.56 11.32
C PRO A 237 -0.10 -20.09 10.92
N LEU A 238 -0.76 -19.18 11.64
CA LEU A 238 -0.69 -17.74 11.36
C LEU A 238 0.68 -17.14 11.67
N LYS A 239 1.30 -17.52 12.80
CA LYS A 239 2.69 -17.13 13.10
C LYS A 239 3.65 -17.62 12.03
N SER A 240 3.52 -18.88 11.63
CA SER A 240 4.33 -19.48 10.55
C SER A 240 4.14 -18.75 9.22
N ARG A 241 2.89 -18.34 8.88
CA ARG A 241 2.61 -17.53 7.70
C ARG A 241 3.30 -16.18 7.77
N LYS A 242 3.16 -15.45 8.89
CA LYS A 242 3.79 -14.13 9.09
C LYS A 242 5.33 -14.22 8.97
N HIS A 243 5.94 -15.20 9.62
CA HIS A 243 7.39 -15.45 9.50
C HIS A 243 7.82 -15.74 8.05
N ALA A 244 7.01 -16.50 7.32
CA ALA A 244 7.28 -16.78 5.91
C ALA A 244 7.12 -15.54 5.02
N GLU A 245 6.22 -14.61 5.35
CA GLU A 245 6.05 -13.31 4.67
C GLU A 245 7.26 -12.41 4.93
N GLU A 246 7.70 -12.30 6.18
CA GLU A 246 8.90 -11.55 6.59
C GLU A 246 10.16 -12.10 5.91
N LYS A 247 10.33 -13.42 5.85
CA LYS A 247 11.44 -14.06 5.11
C LYS A 247 11.41 -13.75 3.62
N VAL A 248 10.24 -13.81 2.97
CA VAL A 248 10.12 -13.46 1.54
C VAL A 248 10.46 -12.00 1.31
N ALA A 249 9.97 -11.08 2.14
CA ALA A 249 10.32 -9.67 2.05
C ALA A 249 11.82 -9.43 2.20
N LEU A 250 12.45 -10.07 3.20
CA LEU A 250 13.90 -10.01 3.41
C LEU A 250 14.67 -10.55 2.20
N HIS A 251 14.30 -11.71 1.67
CA HIS A 251 14.98 -12.30 0.51
C HIS A 251 14.76 -11.49 -0.76
N THR A 252 13.60 -10.86 -0.93
CA THR A 252 13.33 -9.95 -2.05
C THR A 252 14.24 -8.72 -1.98
N LYS A 253 14.40 -8.10 -0.79
CA LYS A 253 15.35 -7.00 -0.59
C LYS A 253 16.79 -7.43 -0.88
N LYS A 254 17.20 -8.62 -0.40
CA LYS A 254 18.52 -9.18 -0.69
C LYS A 254 18.72 -9.43 -2.19
N LEU A 255 17.74 -10.00 -2.89
CA LEU A 255 17.81 -10.26 -4.32
C LEU A 255 18.00 -8.96 -5.11
N LYS A 256 17.22 -7.92 -4.82
CA LYS A 256 17.39 -6.59 -5.43
C LYS A 256 18.80 -6.05 -5.18
N ARG A 257 19.31 -6.16 -3.95
CA ARG A 257 20.69 -5.76 -3.64
C ARG A 257 21.71 -6.52 -4.48
N TRP A 258 21.61 -7.85 -4.58
CA TRP A 258 22.51 -8.65 -5.42
C TRP A 258 22.44 -8.29 -6.91
N GLN A 259 21.24 -8.00 -7.42
CA GLN A 259 21.06 -7.53 -8.79
C GLN A 259 21.73 -6.17 -9.02
N ALA A 260 21.62 -5.25 -8.06
CA ALA A 260 22.36 -3.99 -8.09
C ALA A 260 23.88 -4.22 -8.06
N GLU A 261 24.39 -5.07 -7.16
CA GLU A 261 25.84 -5.37 -7.09
C GLU A 261 26.38 -6.01 -8.38
N LEU A 262 25.58 -6.79 -9.10
CA LEU A 262 25.97 -7.32 -10.41
C LEU A 262 26.18 -6.20 -11.42
N ILE A 263 25.28 -5.20 -11.45
CA ILE A 263 25.43 -4.00 -12.29
C ILE A 263 26.68 -3.22 -11.87
N ASN A 264 26.87 -3.02 -10.56
CA ASN A 264 28.04 -2.30 -10.06
C ASN A 264 29.36 -3.00 -10.38
N THR A 265 29.38 -4.33 -10.35
CA THR A 265 30.56 -5.10 -10.76
C THR A 265 30.88 -4.89 -12.24
N LYS A 266 29.87 -4.88 -13.12
CA LYS A 266 30.06 -4.53 -14.54
C LYS A 266 30.57 -3.11 -14.70
N ARG A 267 30.00 -2.15 -13.97
CA ARG A 267 30.47 -0.76 -13.93
C ARG A 267 31.94 -0.67 -13.53
N HIS A 268 32.38 -1.42 -12.53
CA HIS A 268 33.78 -1.43 -12.09
C HIS A 268 34.73 -1.99 -13.15
N HIS A 269 34.33 -3.01 -13.91
CA HIS A 269 35.13 -3.49 -15.05
C HIS A 269 35.26 -2.42 -16.14
N GLU A 270 34.16 -1.73 -16.46
CA GLU A 270 34.18 -0.63 -17.43
C GLU A 270 35.02 0.58 -16.95
N LEU A 271 34.98 0.89 -15.64
CA LEU A 271 35.85 1.91 -15.04
C LEU A 271 37.33 1.57 -15.15
N LEU A 272 37.70 0.32 -14.91
CA LEU A 272 39.09 -0.13 -15.06
C LEU A 272 39.55 -0.03 -16.51
N ALA A 273 38.73 -0.50 -17.45
CA ALA A 273 39.02 -0.37 -18.89
C ALA A 273 39.12 1.10 -19.32
N LEU A 274 38.28 1.99 -18.77
CA LEU A 274 38.36 3.42 -19.02
C LEU A 274 39.68 4.02 -18.48
N GLN A 275 40.13 3.58 -17.31
CA GLN A 275 41.39 4.02 -16.74
C GLN A 275 42.60 3.55 -17.57
N GLU A 276 42.58 2.31 -18.06
CA GLU A 276 43.60 1.79 -18.99
C GLU A 276 43.64 2.64 -20.28
N MET A 277 42.47 2.92 -20.87
CA MET A 277 42.39 3.78 -22.05
C MET A 277 42.86 5.21 -21.77
N GLN A 278 42.69 5.74 -20.56
CA GLN A 278 43.21 7.07 -20.21
C GLN A 278 44.74 7.10 -20.19
N THR A 279 45.38 6.04 -19.69
CA THR A 279 46.84 5.90 -19.77
C THR A 279 47.32 5.80 -21.22
N ASP A 280 46.63 5.03 -22.06
CA ASP A 280 46.96 4.93 -23.49
C ASP A 280 46.78 6.28 -24.22
N LEU A 281 45.82 7.11 -23.81
CA LEU A 281 45.62 8.46 -24.36
C LEU A 281 46.80 9.37 -24.03
N GLU A 282 47.36 9.27 -22.83
CA GLU A 282 48.57 10.02 -22.44
C GLU A 282 49.74 9.64 -23.35
N PHE A 283 49.95 8.35 -23.60
CA PHE A 283 50.98 7.87 -24.52
C PHE A 283 50.76 8.35 -25.96
N LEU A 284 49.54 8.25 -26.50
CA LEU A 284 49.21 8.77 -27.83
C LEU A 284 49.38 10.29 -27.92
N THR A 285 49.21 11.02 -26.81
CA THR A 285 49.42 12.47 -26.77
C THR A 285 50.90 12.79 -26.89
N GLU A 286 51.77 12.04 -26.22
CA GLU A 286 53.22 12.15 -26.37
C GLU A 286 53.66 11.84 -27.81
N GLU A 287 53.18 10.74 -28.41
CA GLU A 287 53.50 10.39 -29.80
C GLU A 287 53.03 11.46 -30.80
N LEU A 288 51.85 12.06 -30.58
CA LEU A 288 51.34 13.14 -31.42
C LEU A 288 52.24 14.37 -31.32
N GLU A 289 52.73 14.71 -30.13
CA GLU A 289 53.63 15.84 -29.93
C GLU A 289 55.01 15.59 -30.55
N GLU A 290 55.53 14.37 -30.47
CA GLU A 290 56.73 13.95 -31.18
C GLU A 290 56.56 14.09 -32.71
N ALA A 291 55.43 13.63 -33.26
CA ALA A 291 55.14 13.77 -34.69
C ALA A 291 55.09 15.24 -35.14
N LYS A 292 54.49 16.14 -34.33
CA LYS A 292 54.51 17.59 -34.60
C LYS A 292 55.92 18.16 -34.60
N ASN A 293 56.75 17.76 -33.64
CA ASN A 293 58.14 18.23 -33.55
C ASN A 293 58.98 17.76 -34.76
N ILE A 294 58.81 16.50 -35.19
CA ILE A 294 59.47 15.97 -36.39
C ILE A 294 59.01 16.74 -37.63
N PHE A 295 57.70 16.96 -37.79
CA PHE A 295 57.15 17.74 -38.89
C PHE A 295 57.70 19.18 -38.92
N SER A 296 57.69 19.88 -37.77
CA SER A 296 58.22 21.25 -37.67
C SER A 296 59.72 21.30 -38.00
N THR A 297 60.48 20.28 -37.60
CA THR A 297 61.92 20.19 -37.92
C THR A 297 62.13 19.98 -39.41
N ALA A 298 61.43 19.02 -40.02
CA ALA A 298 61.51 18.75 -41.46
C ALA A 298 61.09 19.96 -42.30
N GLN A 299 60.08 20.71 -41.85
CA GLN A 299 59.66 21.97 -42.47
C GLN A 299 60.77 23.02 -42.42
N THR A 300 61.37 23.23 -41.25
CA THR A 300 62.45 24.21 -41.06
C THR A 300 63.66 23.86 -41.93
N GLU A 301 64.08 22.59 -41.94
CA GLU A 301 65.22 22.14 -42.77
C GLU A 301 64.96 22.28 -44.27
N LEU A 302 63.71 22.06 -44.72
CA LEU A 302 63.32 22.25 -46.11
C LEU A 302 63.32 23.74 -46.49
N ASP A 303 62.83 24.60 -45.60
CA ASP A 303 62.82 26.05 -45.80
C ASP A 303 64.25 26.61 -45.82
N GLU A 304 65.13 26.14 -44.94
CA GLU A 304 66.57 26.50 -44.94
C GLU A 304 67.26 26.09 -46.24
N ALA A 305 67.06 24.85 -46.71
CA ALA A 305 67.65 24.38 -47.97
C ALA A 305 67.11 25.17 -49.17
N SER A 306 65.82 25.53 -49.15
CA SER A 306 65.19 26.37 -50.17
C SER A 306 65.74 27.80 -50.15
N GLY A 307 65.97 28.37 -48.96
CA GLY A 307 66.63 29.66 -48.78
C GLY A 307 68.07 29.66 -49.30
N GLN A 308 68.84 28.61 -49.01
CA GLN A 308 70.18 28.44 -49.57
C GLN A 308 70.18 28.40 -51.10
N LEU A 309 69.21 27.72 -51.72
CA LEU A 309 69.08 27.71 -53.18
C LEU A 309 68.73 29.10 -53.73
N HIS A 310 67.86 29.83 -53.05
CA HIS A 310 67.45 31.18 -53.43
C HIS A 310 68.63 32.16 -53.39
N ASP A 311 69.51 32.06 -52.38
CA ASP A 311 70.63 32.98 -52.19
C ASP A 311 71.88 32.60 -53.01
N LEU A 312 71.97 31.35 -53.48
CA LEU A 312 73.11 30.83 -54.21
C LEU A 312 73.52 31.66 -55.45
N PRO A 313 72.60 32.15 -56.31
CA PRO A 313 72.97 32.99 -57.44
C PRO A 313 73.74 34.25 -57.03
N ASN A 314 73.35 34.89 -55.92
CA ASN A 314 74.03 36.07 -55.38
C ASN A 314 75.42 35.70 -54.85
N GLN A 315 75.54 34.59 -54.10
CA GLN A 315 76.84 34.10 -53.61
C GLN A 315 77.81 33.79 -54.76
N ILE A 316 77.32 33.14 -55.83
CA ILE A 316 78.13 32.86 -57.03
C ILE A 316 78.53 34.18 -57.72
N SER A 317 77.65 35.17 -57.79
CA SER A 317 77.98 36.49 -58.37
C SER A 317 79.11 37.17 -57.60
N LEU A 318 78.98 37.25 -56.27
CA LEU A 318 79.99 37.86 -55.40
C LEU A 318 81.35 37.12 -55.50
N ALA A 319 81.35 35.79 -55.49
CA ALA A 319 82.58 35.00 -55.64
C ALA A 319 83.25 35.20 -57.02
N ARG A 320 82.46 35.42 -58.08
CA ARG A 320 82.99 35.76 -59.42
C ARG A 320 83.63 37.14 -59.45
N GLU A 321 82.97 38.12 -58.86
CA GLU A 321 83.47 39.50 -58.76
C GLU A 321 84.79 39.55 -57.97
N GLU A 322 84.85 38.83 -56.84
CA GLU A 322 86.04 38.70 -56.02
C GLU A 322 87.20 38.04 -56.79
N HIS A 323 86.97 36.89 -57.42
CA HIS A 323 87.99 36.22 -58.23
C HIS A 323 88.51 37.11 -59.36
N GLN A 324 87.62 37.82 -60.08
CA GLN A 324 88.01 38.74 -61.13
C GLN A 324 88.85 39.90 -60.59
N ALA A 325 88.49 40.46 -59.44
CA ALA A 325 89.25 41.53 -58.79
C ALA A 325 90.68 41.06 -58.43
N MET A 326 90.81 39.86 -57.83
CA MET A 326 92.12 39.30 -57.48
C MET A 326 92.97 38.97 -58.71
N GLN A 327 92.35 38.48 -59.79
CA GLN A 327 93.03 38.24 -61.06
C GLN A 327 93.56 39.54 -61.69
N ASN A 328 92.75 40.60 -61.68
CA ASN A 328 93.16 41.92 -62.16
C ASN A 328 94.31 42.49 -61.32
N GLU A 329 94.28 42.32 -60.00
CA GLU A 329 95.37 42.75 -59.12
C GLU A 329 96.67 42.00 -59.42
N LEU A 330 96.62 40.67 -59.54
CA LEU A 330 97.78 39.85 -59.91
C LEU A 330 98.38 40.30 -61.25
N GLN A 331 97.55 40.51 -62.27
CA GLN A 331 98.00 40.99 -63.58
C GLN A 331 98.66 42.37 -63.48
N SER A 332 98.11 43.27 -62.68
CA SER A 332 98.74 44.57 -62.40
C SER A 332 100.11 44.42 -61.75
N LYS A 333 100.27 43.52 -60.77
CA LYS A 333 101.57 43.29 -60.11
C LYS A 333 102.59 42.70 -61.07
N ILE A 334 102.18 41.82 -61.99
CA ILE A 334 103.04 41.26 -63.05
C ILE A 334 103.50 42.35 -64.02
N LEU A 335 102.60 43.23 -64.46
CA LEU A 335 102.95 44.37 -65.32
C LEU A 335 103.95 45.32 -64.64
N ASP A 336 103.81 45.56 -63.33
CA ASP A 336 104.77 46.36 -62.57
C ASP A 336 106.14 45.68 -62.46
N LEU A 337 106.19 44.35 -62.35
CA LEU A 337 107.44 43.58 -62.41
C LEU A 337 108.11 43.70 -63.80
N GLU A 338 107.34 43.63 -64.89
CA GLU A 338 107.88 43.83 -66.25
C GLU A 338 108.51 45.21 -66.41
N LYS A 339 107.85 46.28 -65.94
CA LYS A 339 108.40 47.64 -65.93
C LYS A 339 109.68 47.73 -65.11
N LEU A 340 109.73 47.07 -63.95
CA LEU A 340 110.90 47.07 -63.08
C LEU A 340 112.08 46.31 -63.71
N ASN A 341 111.81 45.19 -64.38
CA ASN A 341 112.81 44.44 -65.16
C ASN A 341 113.38 45.29 -66.31
N GLN A 342 112.54 46.05 -67.02
CA GLN A 342 113.01 46.99 -68.04
C GLN A 342 113.89 48.09 -67.43
N LYS A 343 113.54 48.61 -66.25
CA LYS A 343 114.37 49.59 -65.52
C LYS A 343 115.72 48.99 -65.11
N LEU A 344 115.72 47.75 -64.61
CA LEU A 344 116.94 47.02 -64.27
C LEU A 344 117.86 46.84 -65.48
N ALA A 345 117.32 46.43 -66.64
CA ALA A 345 118.08 46.27 -67.87
C ALA A 345 118.72 47.59 -68.32
N LYS A 346 117.95 48.68 -68.34
CA LYS A 346 118.46 50.02 -68.66
C LYS A 346 119.56 50.48 -67.70
N GLN A 347 119.42 50.20 -66.40
CA GLN A 347 120.43 50.56 -65.40
C GLN A 347 121.73 49.81 -65.62
N LYS A 348 121.66 48.49 -65.90
CA LYS A 348 122.84 47.67 -66.23
C LYS A 348 123.54 48.19 -67.48
N ASP A 349 122.79 48.48 -68.55
CA ASP A 349 123.34 49.05 -69.78
C ASP A 349 124.02 50.40 -69.52
N LEU A 350 123.45 51.23 -68.65
CA LEU A 350 124.02 52.53 -68.28
C LEU A 350 125.31 52.37 -67.47
N ILE A 351 125.35 51.43 -66.52
CA ILE A 351 126.57 51.08 -65.77
C ILE A 351 127.65 50.62 -66.76
N THR A 352 127.37 49.64 -67.63
CA THR A 352 128.35 49.13 -68.60
C THR A 352 128.88 50.23 -69.53
N LYS A 353 128.02 51.14 -70.00
CA LYS A 353 128.46 52.31 -70.79
C LYS A 353 129.36 53.25 -69.99
N THR A 354 129.03 53.49 -68.72
CA THR A 354 129.80 54.37 -67.83
C THR A 354 131.15 53.75 -67.47
N GLU A 355 131.20 52.43 -67.25
CA GLU A 355 132.44 51.67 -67.03
C GLU A 355 133.35 51.74 -68.27
N LEU A 356 132.81 51.56 -69.48
CA LEU A 356 133.56 51.67 -70.72
C LEU A 356 134.16 53.08 -70.90
N LEU A 357 133.36 54.13 -70.67
CA LEU A 357 133.82 55.52 -70.74
C LEU A 357 134.87 55.85 -69.67
N SER A 358 134.68 55.40 -68.43
CA SER A 358 135.66 55.54 -67.35
C SER A 358 136.99 54.87 -67.71
N LYS A 359 136.93 53.64 -68.27
CA LYS A 359 138.12 52.92 -68.73
C LYS A 359 138.84 53.65 -69.87
N GLU A 360 138.09 54.13 -70.86
CA GLU A 360 138.65 54.88 -72.00
C GLU A 360 139.39 56.15 -71.54
N ILE A 361 138.87 56.85 -70.53
CA ILE A 361 139.51 58.04 -69.96
C ILE A 361 140.72 57.66 -69.08
N ASN A 362 140.62 56.60 -68.28
CA ASN A 362 141.73 56.06 -67.50
C ASN A 362 142.95 55.68 -68.39
N ASP A 363 142.69 55.04 -69.53
CA ASP A 363 143.72 54.69 -70.53
C ASP A 363 144.40 55.94 -71.12
N HIS A 364 143.70 57.07 -71.23
CA HIS A 364 144.27 58.35 -71.67
C HIS A 364 145.06 59.11 -70.57
N THR A 365 144.67 58.97 -69.30
CA THR A 365 145.41 59.57 -68.16
C THR A 365 146.72 58.87 -67.82
N SER A 366 146.88 57.58 -68.16
CA SER A 366 148.11 56.82 -67.91
C SER A 366 149.23 57.06 -68.94
N THR A 367 148.92 57.75 -70.05
CA THR A 367 149.84 57.99 -71.17
C THR A 367 150.30 59.45 -71.31
N VAL A 368 149.65 60.41 -70.63
CA VAL A 368 149.96 61.85 -70.73
C VAL A 368 150.11 62.46 -69.32
N GLN A 369 151.25 63.13 -69.10
CA GLN A 369 151.63 63.84 -67.88
C GLN A 369 150.53 64.82 -67.38
N GLU A 370 150.12 64.69 -66.11
CA GLU A 370 149.32 65.61 -65.26
C GLU A 370 148.29 66.54 -65.97
N ASN A 371 147.18 65.99 -66.47
CA ASN A 371 146.00 66.79 -66.85
C ASN A 371 144.92 66.73 -65.75
N ALA A 372 144.86 67.76 -64.90
CA ALA A 372 143.94 67.86 -63.77
C ALA A 372 142.45 67.69 -64.17
N ALA A 373 142.06 68.14 -65.38
CA ALA A 373 140.68 68.02 -65.85
C ALA A 373 140.27 66.56 -66.15
N LEU A 374 141.20 65.72 -66.60
CA LEU A 374 140.94 64.29 -66.85
C LEU A 374 140.90 63.49 -65.53
N LEU A 375 141.73 63.85 -64.55
CA LEU A 375 141.67 63.28 -63.19
C LEU A 375 140.34 63.61 -62.49
N ASP A 376 139.86 64.86 -62.61
CA ASP A 376 138.53 65.24 -62.10
C ASP A 376 137.40 64.53 -62.84
N ALA A 377 137.53 64.32 -64.16
CA ALA A 377 136.57 63.53 -64.93
C ALA A 377 136.49 62.08 -64.45
N ASN A 378 137.63 61.40 -64.22
CA ASN A 378 137.66 60.04 -63.66
C ASN A 378 137.00 59.98 -62.28
N LYS A 379 137.31 60.93 -61.39
CA LYS A 379 136.66 61.02 -60.08
C LYS A 379 135.14 61.21 -60.18
N ASN A 380 134.67 61.99 -61.16
CA ASN A 380 133.24 62.15 -61.43
C ASN A 380 132.60 60.87 -62.01
N PHE A 381 133.33 60.11 -62.83
CA PHE A 381 132.87 58.80 -63.32
C PHE A 381 132.81 57.76 -62.19
N ASP A 382 133.78 57.73 -61.28
CA ASP A 382 133.75 56.84 -60.11
C ASP A 382 132.56 57.17 -59.20
N GLN A 383 132.29 58.46 -58.96
CA GLN A 383 131.10 58.90 -58.20
C GLN A 383 129.80 58.57 -58.93
N ALA A 384 129.75 58.71 -60.26
CA ALA A 384 128.60 58.34 -61.06
C ALA A 384 128.36 56.82 -61.02
N LEU A 385 129.41 56.01 -61.12
CA LEU A 385 129.34 54.55 -60.99
C LEU A 385 128.83 54.14 -59.60
N GLU A 386 129.35 54.72 -58.52
CA GLU A 386 128.90 54.43 -57.15
C GLU A 386 127.39 54.76 -56.97
N LEU A 387 126.92 55.88 -57.54
CA LEU A 387 125.50 56.23 -57.53
C LEU A 387 124.66 55.25 -58.37
N LEU A 388 125.13 54.86 -59.56
CA LEU A 388 124.43 53.92 -60.44
C LEU A 388 124.37 52.50 -59.84
N GLU A 389 125.42 52.06 -59.15
CA GLU A 389 125.47 50.80 -58.41
C GLU A 389 124.53 50.82 -57.20
N LYS A 390 124.48 51.95 -56.47
CA LYS A 390 123.51 52.14 -55.39
C LYS A 390 122.07 52.08 -55.90
N GLU A 391 121.79 52.72 -57.04
CA GLU A 391 120.49 52.61 -57.72
C GLU A 391 120.19 51.19 -58.20
N LEU A 392 121.20 50.44 -58.69
CA LEU A 392 121.06 49.03 -59.07
C LEU A 392 120.66 48.17 -57.86
N LEU A 393 121.30 48.37 -56.70
CA LEU A 393 120.94 47.70 -55.45
C LEU A 393 119.52 48.04 -55.01
N GLN A 394 119.09 49.29 -55.15
CA GLN A 394 117.71 49.71 -54.86
C GLN A 394 116.69 49.06 -55.79
N ILE A 395 116.96 49.00 -57.11
CA ILE A 395 116.09 48.34 -58.08
C ILE A 395 116.00 46.83 -57.77
N SER A 396 117.12 46.20 -57.41
CA SER A 396 117.16 44.79 -56.99
C SER A 396 116.33 44.53 -55.72
N ALA A 397 116.42 45.41 -54.72
CA ALA A 397 115.61 45.31 -53.51
C ALA A 397 114.11 45.51 -53.78
N GLU A 398 113.73 46.46 -54.64
CA GLU A 398 112.32 46.64 -55.05
C GLU A 398 111.82 45.45 -55.88
N LEU A 399 112.69 44.78 -56.64
CA LEU A 399 112.35 43.60 -57.43
C LEU A 399 112.02 42.41 -56.53
N ASN A 400 112.80 42.21 -55.47
CA ASN A 400 112.50 41.20 -54.46
C ASN A 400 111.14 41.48 -53.78
N LYS A 401 110.89 42.73 -53.36
CA LYS A 401 109.58 43.12 -52.79
C LYS A 401 108.43 42.92 -53.77
N GLN A 402 108.63 43.21 -55.06
CA GLN A 402 107.60 43.01 -56.07
C GLN A 402 107.31 41.53 -56.31
N ASN A 403 108.32 40.67 -56.29
CA ASN A 403 108.14 39.21 -56.35
C ASN A 403 107.36 38.68 -55.13
N GLU A 404 107.62 39.21 -53.92
CA GLU A 404 106.83 38.90 -52.72
C GLU A 404 105.36 39.33 -52.89
N ARG A 405 105.11 40.54 -53.41
CA ARG A 405 103.75 41.04 -53.70
C ARG A 405 103.02 40.18 -54.74
N ILE A 406 103.71 39.71 -55.78
CA ILE A 406 103.14 38.79 -56.78
C ILE A 406 102.80 37.45 -56.13
N THR A 407 103.69 36.92 -55.30
CA THR A 407 103.46 35.65 -54.60
C THR A 407 102.23 35.75 -53.70
N PHE A 408 102.09 36.86 -52.95
CA PHE A 408 100.91 37.12 -52.14
C PHE A 408 99.63 37.24 -52.99
N ALA A 409 99.64 38.05 -54.05
CA ALA A 409 98.48 38.21 -54.94
C ALA A 409 98.09 36.90 -55.65
N SER A 410 99.07 36.07 -56.02
CA SER A 410 98.86 34.74 -56.61
C SER A 410 98.15 33.81 -55.63
N ASN A 411 98.55 33.81 -54.37
CA ASN A 411 97.89 33.02 -53.33
C ASN A 411 96.45 33.50 -53.08
N GLN A 412 96.20 34.81 -53.05
CA GLN A 412 94.84 35.35 -52.92
C GLN A 412 93.95 34.98 -54.11
N CYS A 413 94.48 35.03 -55.33
CA CYS A 413 93.75 34.61 -56.53
C CYS A 413 93.36 33.12 -56.46
N LYS A 414 94.26 32.25 -55.98
CA LYS A 414 93.95 30.82 -55.78
C LYS A 414 92.87 30.59 -54.74
N LEU A 415 92.92 31.28 -53.60
CA LEU A 415 91.88 31.18 -52.57
C LEU A 415 90.51 31.63 -53.10
N ALA A 416 90.47 32.71 -53.88
CA ALA A 416 89.24 33.18 -54.52
C ALA A 416 88.73 32.19 -55.60
N GLU A 417 89.62 31.55 -56.35
CA GLU A 417 89.28 30.52 -57.34
C GLU A 417 88.70 29.26 -56.66
N GLU A 418 89.27 28.85 -55.53
CA GLU A 418 88.76 27.77 -54.69
C GLU A 418 87.37 28.12 -54.12
N HIS A 419 87.17 29.33 -53.60
CA HIS A 419 85.89 29.81 -53.09
C HIS A 419 84.79 29.83 -54.17
N LEU A 420 85.12 30.31 -55.38
CA LEU A 420 84.22 30.28 -56.53
C LEU A 420 83.88 28.84 -56.94
N SER A 421 84.87 27.95 -56.97
CA SER A 421 84.67 26.54 -57.31
C SER A 421 83.76 25.83 -56.30
N GLN A 422 83.93 26.10 -55.00
CA GLN A 422 83.05 25.60 -53.95
C GLN A 422 81.61 26.10 -54.15
N SER A 423 81.42 27.40 -54.38
CA SER A 423 80.12 28.01 -54.64
C SER A 423 79.42 27.43 -55.87
N LEU A 424 80.16 27.21 -56.97
CA LEU A 424 79.63 26.56 -58.17
C LEU A 424 79.25 25.08 -57.92
N SER A 425 79.98 24.38 -57.06
CA SER A 425 79.65 23.00 -56.70
C SER A 425 78.31 22.87 -55.96
N LEU A 426 77.95 23.87 -55.15
CA LEU A 426 76.68 23.91 -54.41
C LEU A 426 75.48 23.95 -55.35
N ARG A 427 75.63 24.53 -56.55
CA ARG A 427 74.59 24.57 -57.61
C ARG A 427 74.06 23.20 -57.98
N ASN A 428 74.92 22.19 -57.95
CA ASN A 428 74.54 20.82 -58.29
C ASN A 428 74.11 20.01 -57.07
N LYS A 429 74.52 20.41 -55.85
CA LYS A 429 74.25 19.67 -54.60
C LYS A 429 72.93 20.07 -53.95
N ILE A 430 72.65 21.38 -53.85
CA ILE A 430 71.48 21.90 -53.12
C ILE A 430 70.15 21.34 -53.66
N PRO A 431 69.90 21.22 -54.98
CA PRO A 431 68.66 20.62 -55.48
C PRO A 431 68.44 19.18 -55.02
N GLY A 432 69.51 18.38 -54.89
CA GLY A 432 69.44 17.03 -54.34
C GLY A 432 69.04 17.03 -52.86
N ILE A 433 69.66 17.93 -52.08
CA ILE A 433 69.32 18.12 -50.66
C ILE A 433 67.85 18.52 -50.50
N ILE A 434 67.36 19.49 -51.28
CA ILE A 434 65.94 19.90 -51.25
C ILE A 434 65.03 18.73 -51.56
N LYS A 435 65.36 17.92 -52.57
CA LYS A 435 64.56 16.75 -52.92
C LYS A 435 64.47 15.75 -51.75
N ASP A 436 65.60 15.46 -51.11
CA ASP A 436 65.65 14.54 -49.97
C ASP A 436 64.90 15.10 -48.75
N LYS A 437 65.05 16.40 -48.46
CA LYS A 437 64.31 17.09 -47.40
C LYS A 437 62.81 17.17 -47.68
N LYS A 438 62.40 17.31 -48.94
CA LYS A 438 60.98 17.32 -49.33
C LYS A 438 60.32 15.97 -49.08
N ILE A 439 61.03 14.86 -49.36
CA ILE A 439 60.54 13.51 -49.03
C ILE A 439 60.32 13.39 -47.52
N LEU A 440 61.30 13.80 -46.71
CA LEU A 440 61.16 13.78 -45.24
C LEU A 440 60.00 14.65 -44.74
N PHE A 441 59.81 15.84 -45.33
CA PHE A 441 58.66 16.69 -45.05
C PHE A 441 57.34 15.97 -45.36
N ASP A 442 57.17 15.44 -46.57
CA ASP A 442 55.94 14.76 -46.99
C ASP A 442 55.65 13.52 -46.13
N ASP A 443 56.68 12.74 -45.78
CA ASP A 443 56.55 11.59 -44.89
C ASP A 443 56.12 12.01 -43.48
N SER A 444 56.71 13.08 -42.93
CA SER A 444 56.36 13.62 -41.62
C SER A 444 54.96 14.23 -41.57
N GLU A 445 54.51 14.89 -42.64
CA GLU A 445 53.16 15.43 -42.77
C GLU A 445 52.12 14.31 -42.73
N ASN A 446 52.35 13.25 -43.52
CA ASN A 446 51.49 12.07 -43.53
C ASN A 446 51.45 11.38 -42.15
N ALA A 447 52.60 11.26 -41.48
CA ALA A 447 52.67 10.68 -40.13
C ALA A 447 51.87 11.51 -39.11
N LEU A 448 51.99 12.85 -39.15
CA LEU A 448 51.23 13.75 -38.29
C LEU A 448 49.72 13.63 -38.52
N VAL A 449 49.26 13.69 -39.78
CA VAL A 449 47.83 13.55 -40.13
C VAL A 449 47.25 12.21 -39.66
N ASN A 450 48.02 11.13 -39.80
CA ASN A 450 47.63 9.82 -39.31
C ASN A 450 47.49 9.79 -37.78
N LYS A 451 48.45 10.38 -37.05
CA LYS A 451 48.41 10.46 -35.59
C LYS A 451 47.27 11.35 -35.08
N GLU A 452 46.99 12.47 -35.73
CA GLU A 452 45.82 13.29 -35.39
C GLU A 452 44.50 12.55 -35.59
N SER A 453 44.40 11.73 -36.63
CA SER A 453 43.21 10.92 -36.92
C SER A 453 43.05 9.78 -35.91
N GLU A 454 44.15 9.12 -35.54
CA GLU A 454 44.20 8.11 -34.48
C GLU A 454 43.75 8.69 -33.14
N MET A 455 44.29 9.85 -32.75
CA MET A 455 43.93 10.58 -31.54
C MET A 455 42.42 10.86 -31.46
N LYS A 456 41.84 11.49 -32.51
CA LYS A 456 40.39 11.79 -32.55
C LYS A 456 39.53 10.54 -32.42
N ARG A 457 39.92 9.44 -33.07
CA ARG A 457 39.20 8.17 -32.98
C ARG A 457 39.26 7.61 -31.56
N PHE A 458 40.42 7.70 -30.92
CA PHE A 458 40.64 7.19 -29.57
C PHE A 458 39.88 8.00 -28.52
N GLU A 459 39.89 9.33 -28.61
CA GLU A 459 39.08 10.23 -27.77
C GLU A 459 37.57 9.90 -27.87
N SER A 460 37.08 9.61 -29.08
CA SER A 460 35.68 9.20 -29.27
C SER A 460 35.35 7.89 -28.56
N LEU A 461 36.28 6.93 -28.53
CA LEU A 461 36.10 5.65 -27.82
C LEU A 461 36.06 5.86 -26.30
N ILE A 462 36.96 6.68 -25.77
CA ILE A 462 36.99 7.06 -24.35
C ILE A 462 35.67 7.72 -23.94
N ASN A 463 35.16 8.66 -24.75
CA ASN A 463 33.89 9.33 -24.47
C ASN A 463 32.71 8.35 -24.43
N SER A 464 32.65 7.40 -25.37
CA SER A 464 31.64 6.34 -25.39
C SER A 464 31.71 5.44 -24.15
N LYS A 465 32.92 5.07 -23.73
CA LYS A 465 33.13 4.29 -22.49
C LYS A 465 32.73 5.06 -21.24
N ARG A 466 33.02 6.37 -21.17
CA ARG A 466 32.56 7.24 -20.08
C ARG A 466 31.03 7.25 -19.98
N GLN A 467 30.34 7.44 -21.10
CA GLN A 467 28.86 7.39 -21.15
C GLN A 467 28.31 6.04 -20.69
N THR A 468 28.91 4.93 -21.14
CA THR A 468 28.51 3.58 -20.72
C THR A 468 28.65 3.41 -19.20
N THR A 469 29.75 3.90 -18.64
CA THR A 469 30.03 3.84 -17.21
C THR A 469 29.06 4.67 -16.39
N ASP A 470 28.71 5.87 -16.87
CA ASP A 470 27.73 6.75 -16.24
C ASP A 470 26.32 6.15 -16.29
N GLN A 471 25.94 5.53 -17.40
CA GLN A 471 24.66 4.82 -17.52
C GLN A 471 24.57 3.66 -16.53
N LEU A 472 25.62 2.83 -16.43
CA LEU A 472 25.68 1.73 -15.47
C LEU A 472 25.61 2.22 -14.01
N TYR A 473 26.11 3.42 -13.73
CA TYR A 473 25.95 4.05 -12.42
C TYR A 473 24.49 4.40 -12.12
N GLN A 474 23.78 4.99 -13.08
CA GLN A 474 22.35 5.28 -12.92
C GLN A 474 21.53 3.99 -12.77
N ASP A 475 21.82 2.98 -13.59
CA ASP A 475 21.17 1.66 -13.51
C ASP A 475 21.39 1.00 -12.15
N TYR A 476 22.60 1.12 -11.58
CA TYR A 476 22.90 0.65 -10.23
C TYR A 476 22.05 1.36 -9.18
N LEU A 477 22.00 2.70 -9.21
CA LEU A 477 21.21 3.48 -8.27
C LEU A 477 19.72 3.12 -8.33
N ASN A 478 19.18 2.94 -9.54
CA ASN A 478 17.79 2.54 -9.76
C ASN A 478 17.49 1.11 -9.31
N ALA A 479 18.48 0.21 -9.34
CA ALA A 479 18.34 -1.18 -8.92
C ALA A 479 18.43 -1.37 -7.39
N LEU A 480 18.96 -0.39 -6.65
CA LEU A 480 19.07 -0.47 -5.20
C LEU A 480 17.67 -0.58 -4.55
N PRO A 481 17.52 -1.40 -3.50
CA PRO A 481 16.27 -1.46 -2.76
C PRO A 481 15.99 -0.11 -2.08
N GLU A 482 14.75 0.38 -2.21
CA GLU A 482 14.26 1.53 -1.44
C GLU A 482 14.52 1.32 0.05
N LYS A 483 14.96 2.39 0.72
CA LYS A 483 15.34 2.38 2.14
C LYS A 483 14.19 1.93 3.04
#